data_AF-A0A2S2NG06-F1
#
_entry.id   AF-A0A2S2NG06-F1
#
_cell.length_a   1.000
_cell.length_b   1.000
_cell.length_c   1.000
_cell.angle_alpha   90.00
_cell.angle_beta   90.00
_cell.angle_gamma   90.00
#
_symmetry.space_group_name_H-M   'P 1'
#
loop_
_entity.id
_entity.type
_entity.pdbx_description
1 polymer ?
#
loop_
_entity_poly.entity_id
_entity_poly.type
_entity_poly.pdbx_seq_one_letter_code
_entity_poly.pdbx_strand_id
1 'polypeptide(L)'
;MCSTYSKIVKRSYNTRRVQENNKCWISNLLKIGRHRDLNETDLYTTLDDQKSSTLGDKLEKIWRSELANANSMNRKPKLLRALLRMFGAKLMLYGLMFCITEIIFNMSQPILIGELLAYFNPNHSEDTDIKYAYLCSSGLVFSIFMTIILFYYTYEEIMNETMKARVACSSLIYRKTLCLSHKSFGETAVGQVMNLISNDVNRFDYAIHHIHYLWIGPLQIIIGIYFLWQEIGVSSLIGTATFLF
;
A
#
# COMPACT_ATOMS: atom_id res chain seq x y z
N MET A 1 14.43 31.43 -25.59
CA MET A 1 14.43 30.11 -24.90
C MET A 1 14.83 30.19 -23.42
N CYS A 2 15.94 30.84 -23.03
CA CYS A 2 16.39 30.88 -21.62
C CYS A 2 15.40 31.52 -20.62
N SER A 3 14.63 32.55 -21.00
CA SER A 3 13.66 33.22 -20.12
C SER A 3 12.47 32.33 -19.76
N THR A 4 11.95 31.58 -20.73
CA THR A 4 10.84 30.63 -20.52
C THR A 4 11.30 29.43 -19.66
N TYR A 5 12.51 28.92 -19.92
CA TYR A 5 13.09 27.82 -19.15
C TYR A 5 13.32 28.20 -17.67
N SER A 6 13.86 29.40 -17.42
CA SER A 6 14.06 29.94 -16.07
C SER A 6 12.75 30.12 -15.30
N LYS A 7 11.68 30.58 -15.97
CA LYS A 7 10.33 30.69 -15.38
C LYS A 7 9.73 29.32 -15.03
N ILE A 8 9.91 28.31 -15.88
CA ILE A 8 9.45 26.93 -15.62
C ILE A 8 10.21 26.32 -14.43
N VAL A 9 11.53 26.50 -14.37
CA VAL A 9 12.36 25.99 -13.28
C VAL A 9 12.02 26.66 -11.94
N LYS A 10 11.89 28.00 -11.89
CA LYS A 10 11.48 28.72 -10.68
C LYS A 10 10.07 28.33 -10.21
N ARG A 11 9.15 28.08 -11.14
CA ARG A 11 7.78 27.67 -10.82
C ARG A 11 7.72 26.23 -10.31
N SER A 12 8.48 25.30 -10.90
CA SER A 12 8.66 23.93 -10.39
C SER A 12 9.26 23.91 -8.99
N TYR A 13 10.22 24.78 -8.69
CA TYR A 13 10.75 24.93 -7.33
C TYR A 13 9.70 25.41 -6.32
N ASN A 14 8.79 26.30 -6.72
CA ASN A 14 7.72 26.80 -5.84
C ASN A 14 6.61 25.77 -5.63
N THR A 15 6.23 25.00 -6.67
CA THR A 15 5.30 23.87 -6.52
C THR A 15 5.89 22.74 -5.68
N ARG A 16 7.19 22.44 -5.82
CA ARG A 16 7.92 21.50 -4.93
C ARG A 16 7.82 21.90 -3.47
N ARG A 17 8.12 23.17 -3.16
CA ARG A 17 8.09 23.66 -1.77
C ARG A 17 6.67 23.66 -1.18
N VAL A 18 5.64 23.87 -2.01
CA VAL A 18 4.24 23.79 -1.58
C VAL A 18 3.79 22.35 -1.37
N GLN A 19 4.25 21.40 -2.19
CA GLN A 19 3.90 19.99 -2.04
C GLN A 19 4.60 19.34 -0.83
N GLU A 20 5.86 19.72 -0.55
CA GLU A 20 6.60 19.26 0.62
C GLU A 20 6.08 19.85 1.94
N ASN A 21 5.60 21.10 1.94
CA ASN A 21 5.16 21.78 3.16
C ASN A 21 3.64 21.75 3.40
N ASN A 22 2.82 21.34 2.43
CA ASN A 22 1.36 21.48 2.53
C ASN A 22 0.63 20.15 2.28
N LYS A 23 0.28 19.46 3.37
CA LYS A 23 -0.49 18.19 3.34
C LYS A 23 -1.85 18.32 2.60
N CYS A 24 -2.36 19.54 2.45
CA CYS A 24 -3.62 19.84 1.73
C CYS A 24 -3.39 20.30 0.27
N TRP A 25 -2.35 19.84 -0.41
CA TRP A 25 -2.06 20.20 -1.81
C TRP A 25 -3.25 19.93 -2.76
N ILE A 26 -3.97 18.81 -2.54
CA ILE A 26 -5.16 18.43 -3.31
C ILE A 26 -6.25 19.50 -3.20
N SER A 27 -6.44 20.10 -2.02
CA SER A 27 -7.48 21.12 -1.82
C SER A 27 -7.27 22.36 -2.71
N ASN A 28 -6.02 22.73 -2.96
CA ASN A 28 -5.70 23.86 -3.84
C ASN A 28 -5.97 23.51 -5.29
N LEU A 29 -5.61 22.29 -5.73
CA LEU A 29 -5.92 21.81 -7.07
C LEU A 29 -7.44 21.72 -7.30
N LEU A 30 -8.19 21.20 -6.34
CA LEU A 30 -9.66 21.11 -6.39
C LEU A 30 -10.31 22.49 -6.43
N LYS A 31 -9.78 23.49 -5.71
CA LYS A 31 -10.25 24.88 -5.80
C LYS A 31 -10.05 25.45 -7.20
N ILE A 32 -8.91 25.20 -7.84
CA ILE A 32 -8.67 25.63 -9.22
C ILE A 32 -9.65 24.93 -10.17
N GLY A 33 -9.78 23.60 -10.05
CA GLY A 33 -10.70 22.80 -10.87
C GLY A 33 -12.18 23.17 -10.72
N ARG A 34 -12.57 23.74 -9.56
CA ARG A 34 -13.93 24.27 -9.35
C ARG A 34 -14.21 25.51 -10.21
N HIS A 35 -13.21 26.34 -10.47
CA HIS A 35 -13.39 27.62 -11.15
C HIS A 35 -13.09 27.56 -12.65
N ARG A 36 -12.27 26.61 -13.08
CA ARG A 36 -11.91 26.40 -14.49
C ARG A 36 -11.37 25.00 -14.72
N ASP A 37 -11.35 24.59 -15.98
CA ASP A 37 -10.67 23.36 -16.39
C ASP A 37 -9.18 23.40 -16.04
N LEU A 38 -8.67 22.25 -15.61
CA LEU A 38 -7.27 22.06 -15.23
C LEU A 38 -6.40 21.93 -16.48
N ASN A 39 -5.29 22.67 -16.49
CA ASN A 39 -4.27 22.58 -17.53
C ASN A 39 -3.03 21.84 -17.00
N GLU A 40 -2.20 21.31 -17.90
CA GLU A 40 -0.96 20.62 -17.53
C GLU A 40 -0.05 21.45 -16.61
N THR A 41 -0.05 22.79 -16.80
CA THR A 41 0.75 23.71 -15.99
C THR A 41 0.27 23.89 -14.54
N ASP A 42 -0.95 23.45 -14.23
CA ASP A 42 -1.51 23.46 -12.87
C ASP A 42 -1.11 22.23 -12.06
N LEU A 43 -0.63 21.19 -12.74
CA LEU A 43 -0.19 19.95 -12.10
C LEU A 43 1.16 20.16 -11.43
N TYR A 44 1.28 19.58 -10.23
CA TYR A 44 2.53 19.58 -9.49
C TYR A 44 3.56 18.69 -10.19
N THR A 45 4.83 19.08 -10.10
CA THR A 45 5.93 18.24 -10.60
C THR A 45 6.17 17.07 -9.64
N THR A 46 6.51 15.90 -10.17
CA THR A 46 6.81 14.70 -9.38
C THR A 46 7.87 14.96 -8.30
N LEU A 47 7.72 14.33 -7.14
CA LEU A 47 8.70 14.36 -6.06
C LEU A 47 10.04 13.79 -6.50
N ASP A 48 11.13 14.27 -5.90
CA ASP A 48 12.50 13.88 -6.29
C ASP A 48 12.77 12.39 -6.05
N ASP A 49 12.13 11.78 -5.05
CA ASP A 49 12.21 10.35 -4.75
C ASP A 49 11.36 9.47 -5.68
N GLN A 50 10.47 10.06 -6.47
CA GLN A 50 9.57 9.39 -7.43
C GLN A 50 10.03 9.54 -8.89
N LYS A 51 11.17 10.18 -9.14
CA LYS A 51 11.71 10.36 -10.49
C LYS A 51 12.14 9.03 -11.13
N SER A 52 11.76 8.83 -12.38
CA SER A 52 12.05 7.61 -13.16
C SER A 52 13.54 7.39 -13.43
N SER A 53 14.33 8.46 -13.54
CA SER A 53 15.78 8.38 -13.67
C SER A 53 16.40 7.81 -12.40
N THR A 54 16.13 8.42 -11.24
CA THR A 54 16.66 8.02 -9.94
C THR A 54 16.26 6.59 -9.57
N LEU A 55 14.97 6.25 -9.75
CA LEU A 55 14.46 4.92 -9.45
C LEU A 55 15.01 3.85 -10.40
N GLY A 56 15.08 4.16 -11.71
CA GLY A 56 15.65 3.28 -12.72
C GLY A 56 17.14 3.00 -12.46
N ASP A 57 17.93 4.03 -12.16
CA ASP A 57 19.38 3.90 -11.87
C ASP A 57 19.61 3.02 -10.62
N LYS A 58 18.81 3.22 -9.58
CA LYS A 58 18.89 2.41 -8.36
C LYS A 58 18.55 0.94 -8.63
N LEU A 59 17.45 0.67 -9.34
CA LEU A 59 17.06 -0.70 -9.66
C LEU A 59 18.07 -1.37 -10.59
N GLU A 60 18.61 -0.65 -11.57
CA GLU A 60 19.64 -1.16 -12.48
C GLU A 60 20.92 -1.57 -11.72
N LYS A 61 21.36 -0.75 -10.76
CA LYS A 61 22.51 -1.08 -9.90
C LYS A 61 22.27 -2.36 -9.10
N ILE A 62 21.07 -2.50 -8.49
CA ILE A 62 20.69 -3.70 -7.73
C ILE A 62 20.59 -4.92 -8.65
N TRP A 63 20.02 -4.76 -9.84
CA TRP A 63 19.89 -5.82 -10.84
C TRP A 63 21.25 -6.34 -11.30
N ARG A 64 22.21 -5.44 -11.57
CA ARG A 64 23.59 -5.84 -11.91
C ARG A 64 24.27 -6.62 -10.77
N SER A 65 24.02 -6.24 -9.51
CA SER A 65 24.50 -6.99 -8.35
C SER A 65 23.86 -8.39 -8.27
N GLU A 66 22.57 -8.53 -8.55
CA GLU A 66 21.90 -9.84 -8.60
C GLU A 66 22.42 -10.70 -9.74
N LEU A 67 22.71 -10.13 -10.92
CA LEU A 67 23.31 -10.85 -12.04
C LEU A 67 24.69 -11.42 -11.67
N ALA A 68 25.55 -10.60 -11.06
CA ALA A 68 26.88 -11.05 -10.62
C ALA A 68 26.79 -12.17 -9.58
N ASN A 69 25.91 -12.03 -8.59
CA ASN A 69 25.66 -13.05 -7.57
C ASN A 69 25.05 -14.34 -8.16
N ALA A 70 24.12 -14.20 -9.11
CA ALA A 70 23.51 -15.33 -9.78
C ALA A 70 24.54 -16.16 -10.57
N ASN A 71 25.45 -15.47 -11.27
CA ASN A 71 26.56 -16.11 -11.98
C ASN A 71 27.52 -16.82 -11.01
N SER A 72 27.89 -16.18 -9.89
CA SER A 72 28.79 -16.80 -8.90
C SER A 72 28.20 -18.02 -8.22
N MET A 73 26.86 -18.06 -8.05
CA MET A 73 26.15 -19.19 -7.44
C MET A 73 25.56 -20.16 -8.49
N ASN A 74 25.93 -20.02 -9.77
CA ASN A 74 25.43 -20.83 -10.88
C ASN A 74 23.88 -20.99 -10.90
N ARG A 75 23.17 -19.90 -10.61
CA ARG A 75 21.69 -19.86 -10.52
C ARG A 75 21.12 -18.88 -11.54
N LYS A 76 19.85 -19.06 -11.91
CA LYS A 76 19.15 -18.09 -12.77
C LYS A 76 18.82 -16.80 -11.99
N PRO A 77 19.12 -15.61 -12.53
CA PRO A 77 18.78 -14.35 -11.89
C PRO A 77 17.27 -14.12 -11.87
N LYS A 78 16.73 -13.57 -10.78
CA LYS A 78 15.29 -13.30 -10.62
C LYS A 78 15.06 -11.82 -10.33
N LEU A 79 14.29 -11.14 -11.19
CA LEU A 79 13.96 -9.71 -11.00
C LEU A 79 13.22 -9.47 -9.68
N LEU A 80 12.35 -10.40 -9.28
CA LEU A 80 11.65 -10.35 -8.00
C LEU A 80 12.61 -10.19 -6.82
N ARG A 81 13.80 -10.83 -6.84
CA ARG A 81 14.78 -10.70 -5.76
C ARG A 81 15.39 -9.30 -5.70
N ALA A 82 15.62 -8.67 -6.85
CA ALA A 82 16.08 -7.29 -6.92
C ALA A 82 15.00 -6.31 -6.41
N LEU A 83 13.73 -6.54 -6.76
CA LEU A 83 12.60 -5.75 -6.28
C LEU A 83 12.39 -5.90 -4.78
N LEU A 84 12.41 -7.12 -4.25
CA LEU A 84 12.31 -7.38 -2.81
C LEU A 84 13.47 -6.74 -2.04
N ARG A 85 14.67 -6.72 -2.61
CA ARG A 85 15.82 -6.05 -1.99
C ARG A 85 15.67 -4.52 -1.97
N MET A 86 14.99 -3.94 -2.96
CA MET A 86 14.81 -2.49 -3.07
C MET A 86 13.61 -1.98 -2.24
N PHE A 87 12.47 -2.67 -2.31
CA PHE A 87 11.19 -2.22 -1.74
C PHE A 87 10.67 -3.09 -0.60
N GLY A 88 11.12 -4.35 -0.52
CA GLY A 88 10.52 -5.36 0.36
C GLY A 88 10.58 -5.03 1.84
N ALA A 89 11.65 -4.41 2.33
CA ALA A 89 11.75 -4.04 3.75
C ALA A 89 10.70 -3.01 4.16
N LYS A 90 10.45 -2.00 3.31
CA LYS A 90 9.41 -0.98 3.56
C LYS A 90 8.01 -1.57 3.43
N LEU A 91 7.76 -2.34 2.37
CA LEU A 91 6.48 -3.02 2.18
C LEU A 91 6.15 -3.94 3.35
N MET A 92 7.14 -4.69 3.86
CA MET A 92 6.94 -5.55 5.04
C MET A 92 6.69 -4.73 6.31
N LEU A 93 7.37 -3.61 6.51
CA LEU A 93 7.15 -2.72 7.65
C LEU A 93 5.70 -2.18 7.65
N TYR A 94 5.22 -1.65 6.53
CA TYR A 94 3.85 -1.17 6.41
C TYR A 94 2.83 -2.31 6.51
N GLY A 95 3.16 -3.49 5.98
CA GLY A 95 2.37 -4.70 6.15
C GLY A 95 2.23 -5.13 7.62
N LEU A 96 3.30 -5.00 8.41
CA LEU A 96 3.26 -5.28 9.85
C LEU A 96 2.40 -4.26 10.60
N MET A 97 2.52 -2.97 10.28
CA MET A 97 1.64 -1.93 10.84
C MET A 97 0.17 -2.19 10.48
N PHE A 98 -0.08 -2.63 9.25
CA PHE A 98 -1.42 -2.99 8.81
C PHE A 98 -1.96 -4.20 9.58
N CYS A 99 -1.14 -5.23 9.78
CA CYS A 99 -1.48 -6.39 10.62
C CYS A 99 -1.82 -6.00 12.06
N ILE A 100 -1.03 -5.11 12.68
CA ILE A 100 -1.32 -4.58 14.02
C ILE A 100 -2.67 -3.86 14.04
N THR A 101 -2.97 -3.08 12.99
CA THR A 101 -4.24 -2.36 12.87
C THR A 101 -5.41 -3.34 12.83
N GLU A 102 -5.30 -4.35 11.99
CA GLU A 102 -6.30 -5.40 11.79
C GLU A 102 -6.51 -6.29 13.01
N ILE A 103 -5.45 -6.60 13.76
CA ILE A 103 -5.55 -7.50 14.92
C ILE A 103 -5.92 -6.76 16.20
N ILE A 104 -5.40 -5.56 16.43
CA ILE A 104 -5.64 -4.86 17.69
C ILE A 104 -6.92 -4.04 17.61
N PHE A 105 -7.04 -3.16 16.62
CA PHE A 105 -8.15 -2.21 16.58
C PHE A 105 -9.39 -2.75 15.88
N ASN A 106 -9.24 -3.56 14.83
CA ASN A 106 -10.39 -4.11 14.12
C ASN A 106 -11.06 -5.24 14.94
N MET A 107 -10.28 -6.20 15.45
CA MET A 107 -10.82 -7.30 16.27
C MET A 107 -11.29 -6.86 17.67
N SER A 108 -10.84 -5.72 18.22
CA SER A 108 -11.39 -5.23 19.49
C SER A 108 -12.83 -4.75 19.38
N GLN A 109 -13.27 -4.31 18.19
CA GLN A 109 -14.60 -3.75 17.97
C GLN A 109 -15.74 -4.72 18.34
N PRO A 110 -15.79 -5.96 17.81
CA PRO A 110 -16.86 -6.90 18.17
C PRO A 110 -16.86 -7.24 19.67
N ILE A 111 -15.70 -7.32 20.32
CA ILE A 111 -15.59 -7.58 21.76
C ILE A 111 -16.21 -6.41 22.56
N LEU A 112 -15.82 -5.18 22.24
CA LEU A 112 -16.33 -3.97 22.91
C LEU A 112 -17.83 -3.78 22.70
N ILE A 113 -18.35 -4.15 21.52
CA ILE A 113 -19.79 -4.15 21.24
C ILE A 113 -20.50 -5.23 22.07
N GLY A 114 -19.91 -6.43 22.20
CA GLY A 114 -20.44 -7.52 23.02
C GLY A 114 -20.58 -7.12 24.49
N GLU A 115 -19.52 -6.54 25.07
CA GLU A 115 -19.53 -6.01 26.45
C GLU A 115 -20.56 -4.90 26.64
N LEU A 116 -20.67 -3.98 25.67
CA LEU A 116 -21.67 -2.92 25.72
C LEU A 116 -23.10 -3.49 25.67
N LEU A 117 -23.33 -4.55 24.88
CA LEU A 117 -24.62 -5.22 24.81
C LEU A 117 -24.95 -5.95 26.13
N ALA A 118 -23.96 -6.56 26.78
CA ALA A 118 -24.13 -7.22 28.07
C ALA A 118 -24.60 -6.25 29.17
N TYR A 119 -24.11 -5.00 29.17
CA TYR A 119 -24.59 -3.95 30.08
C TYR A 119 -26.09 -3.66 29.94
N PHE A 120 -26.64 -3.71 28.72
CA PHE A 120 -28.07 -3.48 28.49
C PHE A 120 -28.95 -4.72 28.76
N ASN A 121 -28.35 -5.85 29.15
CA ASN A 121 -29.11 -7.06 29.44
C ASN A 121 -29.81 -6.91 30.81
N PRO A 122 -31.16 -6.98 30.87
CA PRO A 122 -31.90 -6.79 32.11
C PRO A 122 -31.53 -7.81 33.20
N ASN A 123 -31.00 -8.98 32.85
CA ASN A 123 -30.58 -10.03 33.78
C ASN A 123 -29.23 -9.77 34.49
N HIS A 124 -28.49 -8.73 34.10
CA HIS A 124 -27.18 -8.35 34.69
C HIS A 124 -27.21 -6.94 35.33
N SER A 125 -28.40 -6.40 35.56
CA SER A 125 -28.62 -4.97 35.80
C SER A 125 -28.36 -4.48 37.23
N GLU A 126 -28.13 -5.36 38.21
CA GLU A 126 -28.00 -4.92 39.62
C GLU A 126 -26.58 -4.49 40.04
N ASP A 127 -25.52 -4.82 39.27
CA ASP A 127 -24.12 -4.59 39.71
C ASP A 127 -23.17 -4.02 38.65
N THR A 128 -23.67 -3.61 37.47
CA THR A 128 -22.79 -3.18 36.37
C THR A 128 -22.47 -1.68 36.45
N ASP A 129 -21.20 -1.32 36.68
CA ASP A 129 -20.73 0.06 36.81
C ASP A 129 -20.91 0.84 35.49
N ILE A 130 -21.68 1.92 35.51
CA ILE A 130 -21.87 2.83 34.37
C ILE A 130 -20.53 3.33 33.80
N LYS A 131 -19.49 3.43 34.64
CA LYS A 131 -18.13 3.81 34.21
C LYS A 131 -17.54 2.78 33.24
N TYR A 132 -17.80 1.49 33.45
CA TYR A 132 -17.33 0.43 32.57
C TYR A 132 -18.01 0.54 31.19
N ALA A 133 -19.31 0.80 31.15
CA ALA A 133 -20.04 1.02 29.90
C ALA A 133 -19.50 2.22 29.10
N TYR A 134 -19.23 3.35 29.77
CA TYR A 134 -18.57 4.50 29.13
C TYR A 134 -17.16 4.18 28.65
N LEU A 135 -16.38 3.39 29.39
CA LEU A 135 -15.06 2.94 28.98
C LEU A 135 -15.14 2.11 27.69
N CYS A 136 -16.02 1.10 27.64
CA CYS A 136 -16.22 0.26 26.47
C CYS A 136 -16.69 1.08 25.26
N SER A 137 -17.65 1.99 25.44
CA SER A 137 -18.12 2.87 24.36
C SER A 137 -17.01 3.81 23.86
N SER A 138 -16.20 4.37 24.75
CA SER A 138 -15.09 5.25 24.36
C SER A 138 -13.98 4.47 23.65
N GLY A 139 -13.68 3.26 24.11
CA GLY A 139 -12.76 2.33 23.47
C GLY A 139 -13.22 1.93 22.07
N LEU A 140 -14.53 1.72 21.87
CA LEU A 140 -15.09 1.38 20.58
C LEU A 140 -14.89 2.52 19.58
N VAL A 141 -15.28 3.75 19.94
CA VAL A 141 -15.09 4.94 19.09
C VAL A 141 -13.61 5.16 18.77
N PHE A 142 -12.74 4.99 19.77
CA PHE A 142 -11.29 5.10 19.60
C PHE A 142 -10.75 4.04 18.64
N SER A 143 -11.17 2.78 18.79
CA SER A 143 -10.73 1.66 17.94
C SER A 143 -11.14 1.87 16.48
N ILE A 144 -12.37 2.33 16.22
CA ILE A 144 -12.86 2.64 14.87
C ILE A 144 -12.04 3.79 14.27
N PHE A 145 -11.86 4.87 15.03
CA PHE A 145 -11.10 6.04 14.58
C PHE A 145 -9.65 5.68 14.22
N MET A 146 -8.97 4.91 15.10
CA MET A 146 -7.61 4.45 14.87
C MET A 146 -7.52 3.49 13.67
N THR A 147 -8.49 2.58 13.52
CA THR A 147 -8.56 1.68 12.36
C THR A 147 -8.60 2.49 11.06
N ILE A 148 -9.47 3.50 10.95
CA ILE A 148 -9.61 4.32 9.74
C ILE A 148 -8.29 5.06 9.42
N ILE A 149 -7.69 5.72 10.41
CA ILE A 149 -6.47 6.51 10.20
C ILE A 149 -5.30 5.63 9.79
N LEU A 150 -5.07 4.53 10.52
CA LEU A 150 -3.94 3.65 10.27
C LEU A 150 -4.11 2.87 8.98
N PHE A 151 -5.34 2.44 8.66
CA PHE A 151 -5.66 1.81 7.38
C PHE A 151 -5.32 2.75 6.22
N TYR A 152 -5.83 3.99 6.24
CA TYR A 152 -5.58 4.94 5.16
C TYR A 152 -4.09 5.27 5.02
N TYR A 153 -3.40 5.48 6.16
CA TYR A 153 -1.97 5.74 6.16
C TYR A 153 -1.15 4.60 5.55
N THR A 154 -1.38 3.36 6.01
CA THR A 154 -0.66 2.18 5.51
C THR A 154 -1.00 1.88 4.05
N TYR A 155 -2.25 2.08 3.65
CA TYR A 155 -2.69 1.93 2.26
C TYR A 155 -1.94 2.89 1.33
N GLU A 156 -1.91 4.18 1.65
CA GLU A 156 -1.23 5.21 0.85
C GLU A 156 0.29 4.94 0.73
N GLU A 157 0.94 4.54 1.83
CA GLU A 157 2.37 4.23 1.84
C GLU A 157 2.70 2.98 0.99
N ILE A 158 1.87 1.93 1.07
CA ILE A 158 2.03 0.73 0.23
C ILE A 158 1.82 1.08 -1.25
N MET A 159 0.79 1.87 -1.57
CA MET A 159 0.55 2.34 -2.95
C MET A 159 1.71 3.18 -3.48
N ASN A 160 2.27 4.08 -2.66
CA ASN A 160 3.42 4.92 -3.02
C ASN A 160 4.67 4.06 -3.34
N GLU A 161 5.02 3.11 -2.48
CA GLU A 161 6.17 2.23 -2.73
C GLU A 161 5.94 1.31 -3.93
N THR A 162 4.70 0.86 -4.15
CA THR A 162 4.35 0.04 -5.31
C THR A 162 4.44 0.84 -6.61
N MET A 163 3.96 2.09 -6.62
CA MET A 163 4.13 3.00 -7.75
C MET A 163 5.61 3.21 -8.08
N LYS A 164 6.47 3.40 -7.06
CA LYS A 164 7.92 3.52 -7.26
C LYS A 164 8.52 2.26 -7.89
N ALA A 165 8.06 1.08 -7.48
CA ALA A 165 8.48 -0.20 -8.07
C ALA A 165 8.08 -0.29 -9.55
N ARG A 166 6.85 0.09 -9.90
CA ARG A 166 6.38 0.19 -11.29
C ARG A 166 7.26 1.11 -12.13
N VAL A 167 7.48 2.34 -11.66
CA VAL A 167 8.30 3.34 -12.37
C VAL A 167 9.74 2.84 -12.58
N ALA A 168 10.33 2.20 -11.56
CA ALA A 168 11.67 1.62 -11.66
C ALA A 168 11.75 0.50 -12.71
N CYS A 169 10.79 -0.44 -12.69
CA CYS A 169 10.68 -1.53 -13.65
C CYS A 169 10.52 -1.01 -15.08
N SER A 170 9.59 -0.07 -15.30
CA SER A 170 9.35 0.52 -16.62
C SER A 170 10.61 1.19 -17.17
N SER A 171 11.34 1.95 -16.34
CA SER A 171 12.60 2.59 -16.72
C SER A 171 13.67 1.57 -17.11
N LEU A 172 13.84 0.51 -16.30
CA LEU A 172 14.82 -0.55 -16.56
C LEU A 172 14.53 -1.31 -17.86
N ILE A 173 13.26 -1.69 -18.08
CA ILE A 173 12.87 -2.44 -19.27
C ILE A 173 12.97 -1.54 -20.51
N TYR A 174 12.54 -0.28 -20.41
CA TYR A 174 12.66 0.67 -21.52
C TYR A 174 14.12 0.82 -22.00
N ARG A 175 15.05 1.05 -21.06
CA ARG A 175 16.49 1.09 -21.37
C ARG A 175 16.98 -0.20 -22.01
N LYS A 176 16.57 -1.35 -21.48
CA LYS A 176 17.00 -2.65 -21.99
C LYS A 176 16.51 -2.89 -23.42
N THR A 177 15.27 -2.54 -23.70
CA THR A 177 14.64 -2.67 -25.02
C THR A 177 15.31 -1.78 -26.07
N LEU A 178 15.70 -0.55 -25.70
CA LEU A 178 16.45 0.35 -26.59
C LEU A 178 17.86 -0.17 -26.95
N CYS A 179 18.46 -0.99 -26.08
CA CYS A 179 19.79 -1.55 -26.29
C CYS A 179 19.80 -2.94 -26.94
N LEU A 180 18.64 -3.56 -27.17
CA LEU A 180 18.53 -4.87 -27.80
C LEU A 180 18.60 -4.74 -29.33
N SER A 181 19.44 -5.55 -29.98
CA SER A 181 19.53 -5.56 -31.44
C SER A 181 18.27 -6.18 -32.06
N HIS A 182 17.75 -5.58 -33.14
CA HIS A 182 16.63 -6.08 -33.94
C HIS A 182 16.79 -7.56 -34.40
N LYS A 183 18.02 -8.08 -34.47
CA LYS A 183 18.26 -9.51 -34.78
C LYS A 183 17.84 -10.48 -33.67
N SER A 184 17.78 -10.02 -32.42
CA SER A 184 17.44 -10.83 -31.25
C SER A 184 16.01 -10.60 -30.74
N PHE A 185 15.38 -9.50 -31.17
CA PHE A 185 14.06 -9.06 -30.75
C PHE A 185 13.29 -8.61 -32.00
N GLY A 186 12.26 -9.35 -32.40
CA GLY A 186 11.36 -8.90 -33.47
C GLY A 186 10.63 -7.62 -33.07
N GLU A 187 10.33 -6.75 -34.02
CA GLU A 187 9.67 -5.45 -33.78
C GLU A 187 8.33 -5.60 -33.05
N THR A 188 7.58 -6.66 -33.35
CA THR A 188 6.33 -7.01 -32.66
C THR A 188 6.53 -7.39 -31.19
N ALA A 189 7.65 -8.03 -30.84
CA ALA A 189 7.95 -8.43 -29.46
C ALA A 189 8.25 -7.22 -28.57
N VAL A 190 8.87 -6.16 -29.13
CA VAL A 190 9.10 -4.89 -28.42
C VAL A 190 7.78 -4.23 -28.04
N GLY A 191 6.85 -4.12 -29.00
CA GLY A 191 5.51 -3.57 -28.74
C GLY A 191 4.73 -4.36 -27.70
N GLN A 192 4.80 -5.70 -27.75
CA GLN A 192 4.17 -6.58 -26.76
C GLN A 192 4.74 -6.38 -25.35
N VAL A 193 6.07 -6.26 -25.20
CA VAL A 193 6.71 -5.98 -23.91
C VAL A 193 6.29 -4.61 -23.36
N MET A 194 6.22 -3.58 -24.22
CA MET A 194 5.75 -2.26 -23.79
C MET A 194 4.27 -2.26 -23.38
N ASN A 195 3.42 -3.02 -24.09
CA ASN A 195 2.01 -3.16 -23.77
C ASN A 195 1.81 -3.92 -22.45
N LEU A 196 2.57 -4.99 -22.21
CA LEU A 196 2.58 -5.73 -20.94
C LEU A 196 2.91 -4.80 -19.77
N ILE A 197 3.92 -3.95 -19.92
CA ILE A 197 4.34 -3.00 -18.86
C ILE A 197 3.29 -1.92 -18.61
N SER A 198 2.68 -1.41 -19.68
CA SER A 198 1.73 -0.30 -19.56
C SER A 198 0.38 -0.75 -19.01
N ASN A 199 -0.05 -1.98 -19.31
CA ASN A 199 -1.36 -2.49 -18.94
C ASN A 199 -1.33 -3.35 -17.66
N ASP A 200 -0.39 -4.29 -17.54
CA ASP A 200 -0.44 -5.28 -16.46
C ASP A 200 0.10 -4.73 -15.15
N VAL A 201 1.03 -3.77 -15.19
CA VAL A 201 1.67 -3.25 -13.97
C VAL A 201 0.68 -2.43 -13.12
N ASN A 202 -0.33 -1.81 -13.73
CA ASN A 202 -1.39 -1.13 -12.96
C ASN A 202 -2.23 -2.11 -12.11
N ARG A 203 -2.37 -3.36 -12.55
CA ARG A 203 -3.10 -4.39 -11.79
C ARG A 203 -2.27 -4.91 -10.63
N PHE A 204 -0.94 -4.92 -10.77
CA PHE A 204 -0.03 -5.25 -9.67
C PHE A 204 -0.08 -4.23 -8.53
N ASP A 205 -0.37 -2.96 -8.84
CA ASP A 205 -0.49 -1.91 -7.83
C ASP A 205 -1.54 -2.27 -6.77
N TYR A 206 -2.74 -2.69 -7.19
CA TYR A 206 -3.79 -3.15 -6.29
C TYR A 206 -3.46 -4.49 -5.61
N ALA A 207 -2.77 -5.40 -6.31
CA ALA A 207 -2.49 -6.73 -5.80
C ALA A 207 -1.53 -6.72 -4.58
N ILE A 208 -0.57 -5.80 -4.53
CA ILE A 208 0.44 -5.79 -3.45
C ILE A 208 -0.19 -5.52 -2.08
N HIS A 209 -1.18 -4.64 -1.99
CA HIS A 209 -1.93 -4.47 -0.75
C HIS A 209 -2.66 -5.76 -0.35
N HIS A 210 -3.29 -6.44 -1.32
CA HIS A 210 -4.03 -7.68 -1.08
C HIS A 210 -3.13 -8.85 -0.67
N ILE A 211 -1.86 -8.88 -1.09
CA ILE A 211 -0.89 -9.91 -0.69
C ILE A 211 -0.73 -9.94 0.84
N HIS A 212 -0.87 -8.81 1.54
CA HIS A 212 -0.75 -8.81 3.00
C HIS A 212 -1.89 -9.57 3.69
N TYR A 213 -3.07 -9.64 3.08
CA TYR A 213 -4.16 -10.47 3.60
C TYR A 213 -3.88 -11.98 3.51
N LEU A 214 -2.93 -12.44 2.69
CA LEU A 214 -2.59 -13.86 2.62
C LEU A 214 -2.03 -14.41 3.94
N TRP A 215 -1.41 -13.56 4.76
CA TRP A 215 -0.89 -13.95 6.07
C TRP A 215 -1.65 -13.32 7.23
N ILE A 216 -2.26 -12.14 7.05
CA ILE A 216 -3.13 -11.52 8.06
C ILE A 216 -4.45 -12.30 8.18
N GLY A 217 -5.07 -12.71 7.07
CA GLY A 217 -6.37 -13.39 7.06
C GLY A 217 -6.37 -14.70 7.85
N PRO A 218 -5.43 -15.63 7.64
CA PRO A 218 -5.34 -16.84 8.46
C PRO A 218 -5.16 -16.55 9.95
N LEU A 219 -4.37 -15.54 10.29
CA LEU A 219 -4.15 -15.13 11.68
C LEU A 219 -5.44 -14.57 12.30
N GLN A 220 -6.18 -13.75 11.56
CA GLN A 220 -7.50 -13.25 11.96
C GLN A 220 -8.52 -14.38 12.17
N ILE A 221 -8.55 -15.37 11.27
CA ILE A 221 -9.44 -16.53 11.40
C ILE A 221 -9.12 -17.30 12.69
N ILE A 222 -7.84 -17.59 12.97
CA ILE A 222 -7.44 -18.30 14.19
C ILE A 222 -7.88 -17.53 15.44
N ILE A 223 -7.63 -16.22 15.49
CA ILE A 223 -8.01 -15.36 16.62
C ILE A 223 -9.54 -15.30 16.76
N GLY A 224 -10.27 -15.17 15.65
CA GLY A 224 -11.73 -15.14 15.63
C GLY A 224 -12.34 -16.45 16.13
N ILE A 225 -11.83 -17.60 15.69
CA ILE A 225 -12.25 -18.92 16.19
C ILE A 225 -11.99 -19.02 17.69
N TYR A 226 -10.83 -18.55 18.17
CA TYR A 226 -10.51 -18.55 19.59
C TYR A 226 -11.54 -17.77 20.42
N PHE A 227 -11.91 -16.55 19.99
CA PHE A 227 -12.95 -15.78 20.68
C PHE A 227 -14.32 -16.43 20.60
N LEU A 228 -14.72 -16.95 19.44
CA LEU A 228 -15.99 -17.67 19.30
C LEU A 228 -16.05 -18.93 20.15
N TRP A 229 -14.94 -19.64 20.29
CA TRP A 229 -14.86 -20.82 21.15
C TRP A 229 -15.11 -20.48 22.62
N GLN A 230 -14.67 -19.31 23.10
CA GLN A 230 -14.97 -18.86 24.47
C GLN A 230 -16.47 -18.63 24.68
N GLU A 231 -17.17 -18.10 23.67
CA GLU A 231 -18.60 -17.77 23.77
C GLU A 231 -19.54 -18.98 23.59
N ILE A 232 -19.26 -19.84 22.60
CA ILE A 232 -20.20 -20.91 22.17
C ILE A 232 -19.57 -22.31 22.11
N GLY A 233 -18.32 -22.46 22.55
CA GLY A 233 -17.63 -23.75 22.64
C GLY A 233 -17.48 -24.47 21.30
N VAL A 234 -17.67 -25.80 21.30
CA VAL A 234 -17.46 -26.68 20.13
C VAL A 234 -18.31 -26.28 18.92
N SER A 235 -19.47 -25.67 19.14
CA SER A 235 -20.35 -25.17 18.07
C SER A 235 -19.65 -24.16 17.16
N SER A 236 -18.67 -23.41 17.66
CA SER A 236 -17.85 -22.49 16.85
C SER A 236 -17.12 -23.19 15.71
N LEU A 237 -16.55 -24.38 15.96
CA LEU A 237 -15.79 -25.12 14.96
C LEU A 237 -16.66 -25.63 13.81
N ILE A 238 -17.90 -26.04 14.10
CA ILE A 238 -18.85 -26.51 13.09
C ILE A 238 -19.21 -25.35 12.15
N GLY A 239 -19.48 -24.17 12.73
CA GLY A 239 -19.76 -22.96 11.95
C GLY A 239 -18.59 -22.54 11.07
N THR A 240 -17.37 -22.51 11.63
CA THR A 240 -16.17 -22.17 10.85
C THR A 240 -15.87 -23.19 9.75
N ALA A 241 -16.01 -24.49 10.04
CA ALA A 241 -15.82 -25.53 9.03
C ALA A 241 -16.79 -25.33 7.85
N THR A 242 -18.06 -25.04 8.13
CA THR A 242 -19.07 -24.78 7.09
C THR A 242 -18.77 -23.52 6.28
N PHE A 243 -18.13 -22.50 6.88
CA PHE A 243 -17.75 -21.28 6.16
C PHE A 243 -16.52 -21.47 5.24
N LEU A 244 -15.61 -22.37 5.62
CA LEU A 244 -14.36 -22.62 4.88
C LEU A 244 -14.51 -23.66 3.76
N PHE A 245 -15.56 -24.50 3.79
CA PHE A 245 -15.87 -25.52 2.79
C PHE A 245 -17.03 -25.09 1.89
#